data_AF-A0A1S1GSL1-F1
#
_entry.id   AF-A0A1S1GSL1-F1
#
_cell.length_a   1.000
_cell.length_b   1.000
_cell.length_c   1.000
_cell.angle_alpha   90.00
_cell.angle_beta   90.00
_cell.angle_gamma   90.00
#
_symmetry.space_group_name_H-M   'P 1'
#
loop_
_entity.id
_entity.type
_entity.pdbx_description
1 polymer ?
#
loop_
_entity_poly.entity_id
_entity_poly.type
_entity_poly.pdbx_seq_one_letter_code
_entity_poly.pdbx_strand_id
1 'polypeptide(L)'
;MKDKGSLYSKLYYIFIAIIIIAIILVVMIFYNTRKSPSKPASDRYSDFNELKKHTTKNKDWKVVTKHRKDKRILVSAIHGGGIEPGTTELARRISNVGKYNFYSFEGLRTNNNDQLHITSTNYDEPKLIEMLDKTKETISIHGFSGDDPIVYIGGKDRDMAKSIAKELRKKGFTAKESPKEIDAQSSDNFVNMNDTDSGVQLELTTALRQEFFKHQKLDKTTRGNPKKYTKTFYKFANAVQKGIKNAN
;
A
#
# COMPACT_ATOMS: atom_id res chain seq x y z
N MET A 1 5.12 67.88 -25.35
CA MET A 1 4.66 66.57 -25.87
C MET A 1 4.85 65.54 -24.76
N LYS A 2 3.77 65.02 -24.15
CA LYS A 2 3.88 64.04 -23.06
C LYS A 2 4.26 62.67 -23.65
N ASP A 3 5.33 62.10 -23.12
CA ASP A 3 5.95 60.85 -23.56
C ASP A 3 4.98 59.65 -23.38
N LYS A 4 4.28 59.31 -24.48
CA LYS A 4 3.35 58.17 -24.52
C LYS A 4 4.09 56.83 -24.43
N GLY A 5 5.39 56.75 -24.77
CA GLY A 5 6.18 55.52 -24.73
C GLY A 5 6.40 54.99 -23.32
N SER A 6 6.56 55.90 -22.34
CA SER A 6 6.71 55.58 -20.92
C SER A 6 5.48 54.88 -20.32
N LEU A 7 4.27 55.27 -20.73
CA LEU A 7 3.03 54.72 -20.19
C LEU A 7 2.75 53.30 -20.73
N TYR A 8 2.95 53.07 -22.04
CA TYR A 8 2.80 51.74 -22.64
C TYR A 8 3.82 50.75 -22.08
N SER A 9 5.06 51.18 -21.86
CA SER A 9 6.08 50.35 -21.23
C SER A 9 5.69 49.95 -19.79
N LYS A 10 5.19 50.90 -18.98
CA LYS A 10 4.70 50.60 -17.63
C LYS A 10 3.52 49.63 -17.62
N LEU A 11 2.55 49.82 -18.52
CA LEU A 11 1.39 48.93 -18.65
C LEU A 11 1.80 47.52 -19.09
N TYR A 12 2.79 47.40 -19.98
CA TYR A 12 3.35 46.11 -20.39
C TYR A 12 4.00 45.35 -19.23
N TYR A 13 4.83 46.02 -18.42
CA TYR A 13 5.46 45.38 -17.26
C TYR A 13 4.45 45.03 -16.15
N ILE A 14 3.42 45.86 -15.95
CA ILE A 14 2.31 45.54 -15.03
C ILE A 14 1.58 44.27 -15.50
N PHE A 15 1.32 44.15 -16.80
CA PHE A 15 0.66 42.98 -17.36
C PHE A 15 1.50 41.69 -17.21
N ILE A 16 2.81 41.75 -17.46
CA ILE A 16 3.73 40.63 -17.23
C ILE A 16 3.76 40.24 -15.75
N ALA A 17 3.84 41.21 -14.84
CA ALA A 17 3.85 40.95 -13.40
C ALA A 17 2.57 40.21 -12.95
N ILE A 18 1.40 40.61 -13.47
CA ILE A 18 0.13 39.94 -13.18
C ILE A 18 0.13 38.48 -13.67
N ILE A 19 0.66 38.21 -14.87
CA ILE A 19 0.77 36.84 -15.41
C ILE A 19 1.69 35.99 -14.52
N ILE A 20 2.84 36.51 -14.12
CA ILE A 20 3.79 35.79 -13.26
C ILE A 20 3.14 35.49 -11.90
N ILE A 21 2.44 36.46 -11.29
CA ILE A 21 1.71 36.26 -10.04
C ILE A 21 0.63 35.19 -10.20
N ALA A 22 -0.13 35.20 -11.30
CA ALA A 22 -1.15 34.18 -11.57
C ALA A 22 -0.54 32.78 -11.70
N ILE A 23 0.60 32.64 -12.40
CA ILE A 23 1.31 31.36 -12.51
C ILE A 23 1.81 30.88 -11.13
N ILE A 24 2.40 31.78 -10.34
CA ILE A 24 2.85 31.45 -8.97
C ILE A 24 1.67 31.00 -8.11
N LEU A 25 0.52 31.70 -8.18
CA LEU A 25 -0.69 31.31 -7.45
C LEU A 25 -1.19 29.95 -7.89
N VAL A 26 -1.23 29.65 -9.18
CA VAL A 26 -1.64 28.33 -9.69
C VAL A 26 -0.67 27.24 -9.23
N VAL A 27 0.64 27.47 -9.30
CA VAL A 27 1.66 26.54 -8.81
C VAL A 27 1.54 26.34 -7.30
N MET A 28 1.28 27.40 -6.54
CA MET A 28 1.11 27.36 -5.09
C MET A 28 -0.18 26.63 -4.69
N ILE A 29 -1.29 26.84 -5.41
CA ILE A 29 -2.52 26.06 -5.26
C ILE A 29 -2.23 24.59 -5.55
N PHE A 30 -1.57 24.28 -6.66
CA PHE A 30 -1.24 22.91 -7.04
C PHE A 30 -0.31 22.23 -6.02
N TYR A 31 0.70 22.95 -5.53
CA TYR A 31 1.60 22.50 -4.47
C TYR A 31 0.85 22.25 -3.16
N ASN A 32 -0.04 23.17 -2.75
CA ASN A 32 -0.82 23.04 -1.52
C ASN A 32 -1.88 21.93 -1.62
N THR A 33 -2.49 21.71 -2.78
CA THR A 33 -3.40 20.57 -3.01
C THR A 33 -2.68 19.21 -3.00
N ARG A 34 -1.38 19.17 -3.33
CA ARG A 34 -0.55 17.96 -3.19
C ARG A 34 -0.06 17.73 -1.76
N LYS A 35 0.03 18.79 -0.94
CA LYS A 35 0.61 18.75 0.40
C LYS A 35 -0.37 18.42 1.52
N SER A 36 -1.62 18.07 1.24
CA SER A 36 -2.50 17.55 2.27
C SER A 36 -2.23 16.07 2.47
N PRO A 37 -1.54 15.64 3.55
CA PRO A 37 -1.72 14.30 4.04
C PRO A 37 -3.19 14.22 4.45
N SER A 38 -4.00 13.55 3.65
CA SER A 38 -5.35 13.19 4.06
C SER A 38 -5.21 12.41 5.36
N LYS A 39 -5.71 12.97 6.48
CA LYS A 39 -6.12 12.12 7.61
C LYS A 39 -6.95 10.99 7.00
N PRO A 40 -6.72 9.71 7.35
CA PRO A 40 -7.61 8.68 6.86
C PRO A 40 -9.01 9.09 7.31
N ALA A 41 -9.91 9.27 6.34
CA ALA A 41 -11.32 9.32 6.67
C ALA A 41 -11.61 8.03 7.45
N SER A 42 -12.39 8.13 8.52
CA SER A 42 -12.88 6.95 9.21
C SER A 42 -13.43 5.96 8.18
N ASP A 43 -13.13 4.68 8.37
CA ASP A 43 -13.61 3.64 7.46
C ASP A 43 -15.11 3.74 7.24
N ARG A 44 -15.54 3.47 6.00
CA ARG A 44 -16.96 3.51 5.65
C ARG A 44 -17.77 2.44 6.38
N TYR A 45 -17.13 1.33 6.72
CA TYR A 45 -17.73 0.20 7.42
C TYR A 45 -16.90 -0.11 8.66
N SER A 46 -17.56 -0.39 9.78
CA SER A 46 -16.92 -0.72 11.05
C SER A 46 -16.18 -2.05 11.01
N ASP A 47 -16.72 -3.02 10.26
CA ASP A 47 -16.27 -4.42 10.19
C ASP A 47 -16.71 -5.09 8.87
N PHE A 48 -16.32 -6.35 8.67
CA PHE A 48 -16.64 -7.11 7.46
C PHE A 48 -18.14 -7.41 7.34
N ASN A 49 -18.84 -7.60 8.46
CA ASN A 49 -20.28 -7.88 8.44
C ASN A 49 -21.07 -6.67 7.94
N GLU A 50 -20.71 -5.46 8.34
CA GLU A 50 -21.30 -4.23 7.83
C GLU A 50 -20.98 -4.01 6.36
N LEU A 51 -19.71 -4.21 5.95
CA LEU A 51 -19.32 -4.12 4.54
C LEU A 51 -20.15 -5.09 3.69
N LYS A 52 -20.31 -6.33 4.14
CA LYS A 52 -21.06 -7.37 3.42
C LYS A 52 -22.54 -7.04 3.27
N LYS A 53 -23.17 -6.32 4.22
CA LYS A 53 -24.57 -5.89 4.12
C LYS A 53 -24.79 -4.86 3.00
N HIS A 54 -23.77 -4.04 2.70
CA HIS A 54 -23.88 -2.91 1.78
C HIS A 54 -23.21 -3.14 0.42
N THR A 55 -22.64 -4.33 0.19
CA THR A 55 -21.85 -4.62 -1.01
C THR A 55 -22.10 -6.05 -1.50
N THR A 56 -21.72 -6.34 -2.74
CA THR A 56 -21.96 -7.63 -3.39
C THR A 56 -20.66 -8.35 -3.70
N LYS A 57 -20.47 -9.56 -3.14
CA LYS A 57 -19.35 -10.45 -3.48
C LYS A 57 -19.31 -10.74 -4.99
N ASN A 58 -18.11 -10.84 -5.55
CA ASN A 58 -17.81 -10.99 -6.98
C ASN A 58 -18.21 -9.81 -7.89
N LYS A 59 -18.85 -8.76 -7.35
CA LYS A 59 -19.11 -7.49 -8.04
C LYS A 59 -18.25 -6.37 -7.47
N ASP A 60 -18.33 -6.16 -6.16
CA ASP A 60 -17.60 -5.11 -5.44
C ASP A 60 -16.27 -5.61 -4.90
N TRP A 61 -16.24 -6.84 -4.40
CA TRP A 61 -15.06 -7.44 -3.79
C TRP A 61 -15.05 -8.96 -3.98
N LYS A 62 -13.90 -9.60 -3.78
CA LYS A 62 -13.80 -11.06 -3.63
C LYS A 62 -12.67 -11.42 -2.66
N VAL A 63 -12.77 -12.60 -2.08
CA VAL A 63 -11.67 -13.20 -1.31
C VAL A 63 -10.98 -14.23 -2.19
N VAL A 64 -9.65 -14.16 -2.25
CA VAL A 64 -8.81 -15.12 -2.97
C VAL A 64 -7.82 -15.73 -1.99
N THR A 65 -7.87 -17.05 -1.85
CA THR A 65 -6.96 -17.79 -0.98
C THR A 65 -6.19 -18.84 -1.76
N LYS A 66 -5.07 -19.30 -1.20
CA LYS A 66 -4.41 -20.50 -1.71
C LYS A 66 -3.58 -21.17 -0.62
N HIS A 67 -3.94 -22.41 -0.28
CA HIS A 67 -3.16 -23.23 0.65
C HIS A 67 -1.86 -23.73 0.00
N ARG A 68 -0.81 -23.92 0.79
CA ARG A 68 0.48 -24.47 0.37
C ARG A 68 0.97 -25.54 1.35
N LYS A 69 2.10 -26.17 0.98
CA LYS A 69 2.77 -27.19 1.79
C LYS A 69 3.27 -26.63 3.11
N ASP A 70 3.91 -25.45 3.11
CA ASP A 70 4.25 -24.77 4.36
C ASP A 70 3.01 -24.03 4.87
N LYS A 71 2.34 -24.63 5.84
CA LYS A 71 1.13 -24.07 6.47
C LYS A 71 1.47 -23.06 7.57
N ARG A 72 2.72 -22.98 8.00
CA ARG A 72 3.13 -22.14 9.14
C ARG A 72 3.10 -20.66 8.82
N ILE A 73 3.21 -20.29 7.54
CA ILE A 73 3.35 -18.90 7.11
C ILE A 73 2.17 -18.52 6.22
N LEU A 74 1.51 -17.41 6.57
CA LEU A 74 0.49 -16.76 5.75
C LEU A 74 1.03 -15.42 5.22
N VAL A 75 0.92 -15.22 3.91
CA VAL A 75 1.10 -13.89 3.31
C VAL A 75 -0.26 -13.34 2.92
N SER A 76 -0.61 -12.19 3.48
CA SER A 76 -1.92 -11.55 3.33
C SER A 76 -1.86 -10.17 2.66
N ALA A 77 -2.97 -9.79 2.04
CA ALA A 77 -3.30 -8.41 1.66
C ALA A 77 -4.81 -8.19 1.87
N ILE A 78 -5.19 -7.65 3.04
CA ILE A 78 -6.60 -7.38 3.35
C ILE A 78 -7.16 -6.17 2.57
N HIS A 79 -6.27 -5.33 2.05
CA HIS A 79 -6.60 -4.20 1.19
C HIS A 79 -6.13 -4.43 -0.24
N GLY A 80 -6.41 -5.62 -0.77
CA GLY A 80 -6.03 -6.04 -2.11
C GLY A 80 -6.85 -5.42 -3.25
N GLY A 81 -6.48 -5.80 -4.47
CA GLY A 81 -7.19 -5.42 -5.69
C GLY A 81 -7.06 -3.92 -5.97
N GLY A 82 -8.18 -3.20 -5.89
CA GLY A 82 -8.25 -1.77 -6.08
C GLY A 82 -8.13 -0.92 -4.81
N ILE A 83 -8.16 -1.53 -3.62
CA ILE A 83 -8.19 -0.80 -2.33
C ILE A 83 -6.83 -0.12 -2.10
N GLU A 84 -5.76 -0.93 -2.04
CA GLU A 84 -4.37 -0.47 -2.07
C GLU A 84 -3.66 -1.12 -3.27
N PRO A 85 -3.72 -0.49 -4.45
CA PRO A 85 -3.22 -1.08 -5.69
C PRO A 85 -1.77 -1.60 -5.60
N GLY A 86 -1.53 -2.86 -5.98
CA GLY A 86 -0.22 -3.49 -5.99
C GLY A 86 0.04 -4.50 -4.85
N THR A 87 -0.75 -4.45 -3.78
CA THR A 87 -0.57 -5.32 -2.59
C THR A 87 -0.88 -6.78 -2.91
N THR A 88 -2.00 -7.07 -3.57
CA THR A 88 -2.37 -8.43 -4.01
C THR A 88 -1.28 -9.07 -4.87
N GLU A 89 -0.78 -8.33 -5.87
CA GLU A 89 0.25 -8.85 -6.78
C GLU A 89 1.52 -9.20 -6.00
N LEU A 90 1.96 -8.32 -5.10
CA LEU A 90 3.16 -8.52 -4.31
C LEU A 90 3.00 -9.66 -3.30
N ALA A 91 1.92 -9.68 -2.51
CA ALA A 91 1.60 -10.74 -1.55
C ALA A 91 1.57 -12.12 -2.25
N ARG A 92 0.92 -12.18 -3.43
CA ARG A 92 0.85 -13.41 -4.25
C ARG A 92 2.23 -13.83 -4.74
N ARG A 93 3.11 -12.89 -5.12
CA ARG A 93 4.47 -13.21 -5.55
C ARG A 93 5.31 -13.75 -4.40
N ILE A 94 5.27 -13.12 -3.22
CA ILE A 94 5.99 -13.57 -2.03
C ILE A 94 5.53 -14.97 -1.64
N SER A 95 4.20 -15.20 -1.56
CA SER A 95 3.63 -16.53 -1.32
C SER A 95 4.10 -17.56 -2.33
N ASN A 96 4.16 -17.22 -3.62
CA ASN A 96 4.59 -18.18 -4.65
C ASN A 96 6.07 -18.55 -4.54
N VAL A 97 6.96 -17.59 -4.29
CA VAL A 97 8.40 -17.87 -4.16
C VAL A 97 8.70 -18.65 -2.88
N GLY A 98 8.04 -18.29 -1.77
CA GLY A 98 8.22 -18.95 -0.48
C GLY A 98 7.43 -20.24 -0.31
N LYS A 99 6.45 -20.50 -1.19
CA LYS A 99 5.46 -21.59 -1.05
C LYS A 99 4.67 -21.47 0.26
N TYR A 100 4.28 -20.25 0.62
CA TYR A 100 3.49 -19.90 1.82
C TYR A 100 1.98 -19.84 1.50
N ASN A 101 1.13 -20.00 2.52
CA ASN A 101 -0.30 -19.75 2.36
C ASN A 101 -0.53 -18.30 1.87
N PHE A 102 -1.61 -18.11 1.13
CA PHE A 102 -1.96 -16.82 0.55
C PHE A 102 -3.39 -16.44 0.90
N TYR A 103 -3.60 -15.18 1.27
CA TYR A 103 -4.89 -14.54 1.41
C TYR A 103 -4.88 -13.16 0.73
N SER A 104 -5.95 -12.81 0.04
CA SER A 104 -6.22 -11.43 -0.34
C SER A 104 -7.71 -11.16 -0.40
N PHE A 105 -8.14 -10.05 0.20
CA PHE A 105 -9.44 -9.44 -0.08
C PHE A 105 -9.25 -8.38 -1.15
N GLU A 106 -9.89 -8.56 -2.30
CA GLU A 106 -9.65 -7.75 -3.50
C GLU A 106 -10.85 -6.86 -3.79
N GLY A 107 -10.67 -5.55 -3.74
CA GLY A 107 -11.64 -4.59 -4.29
C GLY A 107 -11.69 -4.68 -5.82
N LEU A 108 -12.89 -4.83 -6.38
CA LEU A 108 -13.13 -5.12 -7.80
C LEU A 108 -13.71 -3.94 -8.59
N ARG A 109 -14.17 -2.90 -7.88
CA ARG A 109 -14.86 -1.74 -8.47
C ARG A 109 -13.95 -1.00 -9.45
N THR A 110 -14.55 -0.30 -10.40
CA THR A 110 -13.80 0.59 -11.30
C THR A 110 -13.25 1.80 -10.55
N ASN A 111 -14.03 2.34 -9.62
CA ASN A 111 -13.70 3.51 -8.78
C ASN A 111 -14.13 3.24 -7.33
N ASN A 112 -13.68 4.08 -6.39
CA ASN A 112 -14.13 4.08 -4.99
C ASN A 112 -13.90 2.74 -4.27
N ASN A 113 -12.74 2.11 -4.50
CA ASN A 113 -12.35 0.90 -3.77
C ASN A 113 -11.81 1.23 -2.37
N ASP A 114 -11.34 2.45 -2.14
CA ASP A 114 -11.00 2.99 -0.81
C ASP A 114 -12.16 2.85 0.18
N GLN A 115 -13.41 2.95 -0.30
CA GLN A 115 -14.60 2.72 0.52
C GLN A 115 -14.80 1.27 0.98
N LEU A 116 -14.01 0.32 0.48
CA LEU A 116 -13.99 -1.08 0.92
C LEU A 116 -12.89 -1.34 1.96
N HIS A 117 -12.11 -0.32 2.31
CA HIS A 117 -11.11 -0.42 3.37
C HIS A 117 -11.81 -0.58 4.74
N ILE A 118 -11.30 -1.53 5.52
CA ILE A 118 -11.59 -1.73 6.94
C ILE A 118 -10.23 -1.86 7.61
N THR A 119 -9.95 -1.06 8.63
CA THR A 119 -8.69 -1.05 9.37
C THR A 119 -8.34 -2.43 9.91
N SER A 120 -7.05 -2.75 9.97
CA SER A 120 -6.56 -4.06 10.40
C SER A 120 -7.03 -4.48 11.79
N THR A 121 -7.34 -3.52 12.67
CA THR A 121 -7.84 -3.81 14.03
C THR A 121 -9.31 -4.22 14.08
N ASN A 122 -10.05 -3.99 13.00
CA ASN A 122 -11.47 -4.30 12.90
C ASN A 122 -11.76 -5.30 11.78
N TYR A 123 -10.72 -5.82 11.11
CA TYR A 123 -10.88 -6.69 9.96
C TYR A 123 -11.13 -8.14 10.42
N ASP A 124 -12.37 -8.60 10.29
CA ASP A 124 -12.87 -9.86 10.83
C ASP A 124 -13.46 -10.82 9.75
N GLU A 125 -12.96 -10.73 8.51
CA GLU A 125 -13.48 -11.60 7.43
C GLU A 125 -13.28 -13.10 7.77
N PRO A 126 -14.36 -13.92 7.79
CA PRO A 126 -14.31 -15.26 8.36
C PRO A 126 -13.26 -16.19 7.76
N LYS A 127 -12.98 -16.08 6.46
CA LYS A 127 -11.98 -16.96 5.82
C LYS A 127 -10.56 -16.59 6.22
N LEU A 128 -10.26 -15.33 6.50
CA LEU A 128 -8.97 -14.92 7.04
C LEU A 128 -8.76 -15.49 8.45
N ILE A 129 -9.75 -15.31 9.33
CA ILE A 129 -9.71 -15.80 10.70
C ILE A 129 -9.45 -17.31 10.73
N GLU A 130 -10.19 -18.10 9.93
CA GLU A 130 -9.99 -19.55 9.82
C GLU A 130 -8.58 -19.95 9.32
N MET A 131 -7.91 -19.09 8.56
CA MET A 131 -6.54 -19.33 8.10
C MET A 131 -5.51 -18.93 9.17
N LEU A 132 -5.78 -17.88 9.95
CA LEU A 132 -4.91 -17.42 11.02
C LEU A 132 -4.83 -18.45 12.16
N ASP A 133 -5.96 -19.08 12.52
CA ASP A 133 -6.06 -20.17 13.53
C ASP A 133 -5.19 -21.41 13.22
N LYS A 134 -4.58 -21.47 12.04
CA LYS A 134 -3.78 -22.61 11.55
C LYS A 134 -2.39 -22.17 11.10
N THR A 135 -2.03 -20.93 11.39
CA THR A 135 -0.82 -20.25 10.92
C THR A 135 -0.01 -19.84 12.14
N LYS A 136 1.31 -20.04 12.06
CA LYS A 136 2.23 -19.56 13.09
C LYS A 136 2.56 -18.10 12.85
N GLU A 137 3.07 -17.77 11.67
CA GLU A 137 3.53 -16.41 11.35
C GLU A 137 2.71 -15.80 10.20
N THR A 138 2.35 -14.53 10.36
CA THR A 138 1.59 -13.78 9.34
C THR A 138 2.38 -12.58 8.86
N ILE A 139 2.46 -12.42 7.53
CA ILE A 139 3.05 -11.25 6.89
C ILE A 139 1.96 -10.54 6.08
N SER A 140 1.63 -9.32 6.47
CA SER A 140 0.65 -8.50 5.75
C SER A 140 1.30 -7.43 4.88
N ILE A 141 0.81 -7.31 3.65
CA ILE A 141 1.23 -6.29 2.67
C ILE A 141 0.13 -5.23 2.56
N HIS A 142 0.47 -4.00 2.91
CA HIS A 142 -0.37 -2.81 2.84
C HIS A 142 0.25 -1.73 1.95
N GLY A 143 -0.58 -0.78 1.55
CA GLY A 143 -0.23 0.40 0.80
C GLY A 143 -0.41 1.65 1.64
N PHE A 144 0.66 2.42 1.77
CA PHE A 144 0.66 3.70 2.45
C PHE A 144 0.72 4.84 1.42
N SER A 145 0.14 5.99 1.71
CA SER A 145 0.31 7.19 0.87
C SER A 145 1.70 7.78 1.05
N GLY A 146 2.39 8.10 -0.04
CA GLY A 146 3.71 8.73 0.02
C GLY A 146 4.40 8.83 -1.33
N ASP A 147 5.17 9.91 -1.51
CA ASP A 147 5.85 10.27 -2.76
C ASP A 147 7.30 9.75 -2.85
N ASP A 148 7.88 9.33 -1.72
CA ASP A 148 9.19 8.70 -1.67
C ASP A 148 9.06 7.16 -1.67
N PRO A 149 9.92 6.41 -2.39
CA PRO A 149 9.85 4.95 -2.47
C PRO A 149 10.38 4.29 -1.18
N ILE A 150 9.53 4.26 -0.16
CA ILE A 150 9.80 3.74 1.18
C ILE A 150 8.88 2.54 1.48
N VAL A 151 9.43 1.55 2.18
CA VAL A 151 8.65 0.56 2.93
C VAL A 151 8.85 0.77 4.42
N TYR A 152 7.75 0.91 5.15
CA TYR A 152 7.74 0.90 6.61
C TYR A 152 7.44 -0.52 7.09
N ILE A 153 8.14 -0.97 8.13
CA ILE A 153 8.06 -2.35 8.62
C ILE A 153 7.78 -2.32 10.13
N GLY A 154 6.69 -3.00 10.51
CA GLY A 154 6.24 -3.16 11.89
C GLY A 154 5.77 -4.60 12.18
N GLY A 155 4.89 -4.76 13.15
CA GLY A 155 4.33 -6.04 13.62
C GLY A 155 5.08 -6.62 14.82
N LYS A 156 4.42 -7.45 15.64
CA LYS A 156 5.01 -7.96 16.89
C LYS A 156 6.27 -8.82 16.69
N ASP A 157 6.44 -9.49 15.55
CA ASP A 157 7.67 -10.21 15.24
C ASP A 157 8.80 -9.25 14.82
N ARG A 158 9.54 -8.77 15.83
CA ARG A 158 10.65 -7.81 15.63
C ARG A 158 11.86 -8.44 14.94
N ASP A 159 12.08 -9.74 15.08
CA ASP A 159 13.25 -10.40 14.50
C ASP A 159 13.05 -10.69 13.02
N MET A 160 11.87 -11.17 12.63
CA MET A 160 11.51 -11.28 11.22
C MET A 160 11.42 -9.91 10.55
N ALA A 161 10.85 -8.89 11.21
CA ALA A 161 10.84 -7.51 10.70
C ALA A 161 12.26 -6.98 10.42
N LYS A 162 13.21 -7.15 11.37
CA LYS A 162 14.62 -6.78 11.18
C LYS A 162 15.28 -7.56 10.05
N SER A 163 15.01 -8.86 9.95
CA SER A 163 15.55 -9.72 8.89
C SER A 163 15.08 -9.29 7.50
N ILE A 164 13.78 -9.02 7.34
CA ILE A 164 13.19 -8.48 6.11
C ILE A 164 13.79 -7.11 5.76
N ALA A 165 13.86 -6.19 6.73
CA ALA A 165 14.46 -4.88 6.53
C ALA A 165 15.92 -4.98 6.05
N LYS A 166 16.70 -5.89 6.64
CA LYS A 166 18.10 -6.14 6.25
C LYS A 166 18.23 -6.64 4.82
N GLU A 167 17.44 -7.63 4.40
CA GLU A 167 17.50 -8.14 3.03
C GLU A 167 16.98 -7.12 2.00
N LEU A 168 15.99 -6.30 2.35
CA LEU A 168 15.53 -5.19 1.51
C LEU A 168 16.61 -4.13 1.31
N ARG A 169 17.26 -3.68 2.40
CA ARG A 169 18.36 -2.70 2.34
C ARG A 169 19.55 -3.22 1.51
N LYS A 170 19.90 -4.50 1.63
CA LYS A 170 20.92 -5.14 0.76
C LYS A 170 20.55 -5.11 -0.73
N LYS A 171 19.27 -4.97 -1.05
CA LYS A 171 18.77 -4.82 -2.43
C LYS A 171 18.56 -3.35 -2.81
N GLY A 172 19.00 -2.40 -2.00
CA GLY A 172 18.94 -0.96 -2.30
C GLY A 172 17.57 -0.34 -2.07
N PHE A 173 16.67 -1.00 -1.33
CA PHE A 173 15.39 -0.42 -0.95
C PHE A 173 15.53 0.38 0.35
N THR A 174 14.78 1.48 0.43
CA THR A 174 14.64 2.26 1.67
C THR A 174 13.62 1.58 2.58
N ALA A 175 14.11 0.77 3.53
CA ALA A 175 13.30 0.16 4.57
C ALA A 175 13.46 0.93 5.90
N LYS A 176 12.36 1.39 6.47
CA LYS A 176 12.30 2.12 7.75
C LYS A 176 11.44 1.36 8.75
N GLU A 177 11.65 1.63 10.04
CA GLU A 177 10.70 1.20 11.07
C GLU A 177 9.40 1.99 10.92
N SER A 178 8.26 1.32 11.12
CA SER A 178 6.97 1.99 11.09
C SER A 178 6.83 3.03 12.20
N PRO A 179 6.28 4.22 11.91
CA PRO A 179 5.83 5.12 12.96
C PRO A 179 4.67 4.48 13.74
N LYS A 180 4.43 4.97 14.96
CA LYS A 180 3.53 4.36 15.95
C LYS A 180 2.12 4.11 15.42
N GLU A 181 1.64 4.98 14.52
CA GLU A 181 0.29 4.93 13.96
C GLU A 181 0.07 3.73 13.02
N ILE A 182 1.13 3.15 12.46
CA ILE A 182 1.10 2.03 11.51
C ILE A 182 2.12 0.93 11.88
N ASP A 183 2.43 0.82 13.17
CA ASP A 183 3.45 -0.10 13.68
C ASP A 183 2.96 -1.54 13.87
N ALA A 184 1.65 -1.77 13.72
CA ALA A 184 0.97 -3.04 13.84
C ALA A 184 1.25 -3.79 15.15
N GLN A 185 1.44 -3.10 16.27
CA GLN A 185 1.70 -3.75 17.56
C GLN A 185 0.45 -4.17 18.34
N SER A 186 -0.75 -3.67 18.00
CA SER A 186 -1.98 -4.05 18.70
C SER A 186 -2.28 -5.55 18.53
N SER A 187 -2.69 -6.21 19.62
CA SER A 187 -3.20 -7.60 19.57
C SER A 187 -4.48 -7.71 18.74
N ASP A 188 -5.25 -6.62 18.63
CA ASP A 188 -6.47 -6.58 17.83
C ASP A 188 -6.17 -6.45 16.33
N ASN A 189 -4.92 -6.16 15.94
CA ASN A 189 -4.55 -6.19 14.52
C ASN A 189 -4.50 -7.65 14.05
N PHE A 190 -5.28 -7.99 13.02
CA PHE A 190 -5.38 -9.35 12.49
C PHE A 190 -4.02 -10.00 12.20
N VAL A 191 -2.99 -9.20 11.85
CA VAL A 191 -1.65 -9.72 11.56
C VAL A 191 -1.04 -10.46 12.76
N ASN A 192 -1.47 -10.12 13.98
CA ASN A 192 -1.04 -10.74 15.22
C ASN A 192 -2.05 -11.78 15.75
N MET A 193 -3.18 -12.05 15.09
CA MET A 193 -4.15 -13.05 15.55
C MET A 193 -3.78 -14.49 15.13
N ASN A 194 -2.47 -14.78 15.02
CA ASN A 194 -1.94 -16.10 14.69
C ASN A 194 -1.53 -16.86 15.96
N ASP A 195 -1.09 -18.12 15.81
CA ASP A 195 -0.80 -19.02 16.94
C ASP A 195 0.30 -18.48 17.91
N THR A 196 1.13 -17.55 17.47
CA THR A 196 2.27 -17.01 18.23
C THR A 196 2.09 -15.56 18.67
N ASP A 197 0.94 -14.94 18.40
CA ASP A 197 0.71 -13.51 18.61
C ASP A 197 1.82 -12.63 17.98
N SER A 198 2.36 -13.06 16.82
CA SER A 198 3.53 -12.44 16.20
C SER A 198 3.35 -12.27 14.69
N GLY A 199 3.00 -11.05 14.27
CA GLY A 199 2.88 -10.69 12.85
C GLY A 199 3.99 -9.76 12.37
N VAL A 200 4.15 -9.65 11.05
CA VAL A 200 4.94 -8.59 10.40
C VAL A 200 4.04 -7.82 9.42
N GLN A 201 4.04 -6.49 9.53
CA GLN A 201 3.33 -5.61 8.59
C GLN A 201 4.33 -4.84 7.72
N LEU A 202 4.10 -4.85 6.40
CA LEU A 202 4.84 -4.04 5.43
C LEU A 202 3.89 -3.00 4.84
N GLU A 203 4.22 -1.73 5.06
CA GLU A 203 3.48 -0.57 4.57
C GLU A 203 4.26 0.06 3.41
N LEU A 204 3.76 -0.11 2.19
CA LEU A 204 4.46 0.33 0.97
C LEU A 204 3.87 1.63 0.45
N THR A 205 4.69 2.68 0.44
CA THR A 205 4.33 3.97 -0.16
C THR A 205 3.81 3.83 -1.60
N THR A 206 2.94 4.75 -2.01
CA THR A 206 2.44 4.83 -3.40
C THR A 206 3.58 4.85 -4.41
N ALA A 207 4.60 5.67 -4.18
CA ALA A 207 5.78 5.74 -5.04
C ALA A 207 6.50 4.39 -5.17
N LEU A 208 6.73 3.67 -4.06
CA LEU A 208 7.33 2.34 -4.11
C LEU A 208 6.47 1.34 -4.89
N ARG A 209 5.15 1.32 -4.65
CA ARG A 209 4.23 0.42 -5.37
C ARG A 209 4.22 0.73 -6.87
N GLN A 210 4.30 1.99 -7.26
CA GLN A 210 4.38 2.39 -8.67
C GLN A 210 5.64 1.83 -9.36
N GLU A 211 6.80 1.81 -8.70
CA GLU A 211 8.05 1.26 -9.27
C GLU A 211 7.95 -0.23 -9.66
N PHE A 212 6.99 -0.96 -9.10
CA PHE A 212 6.78 -2.37 -9.40
C PHE A 212 6.16 -2.63 -10.78
N PHE A 213 5.60 -1.60 -11.40
CA PHE A 213 4.85 -1.75 -12.64
C PHE A 213 5.38 -0.81 -13.74
N LYS A 214 5.33 -1.26 -15.00
CA LYS A 214 5.81 -0.47 -16.14
C LYS A 214 5.10 0.87 -16.21
N HIS A 215 5.87 1.90 -16.56
CA HIS A 215 5.40 3.29 -16.63
C HIS A 215 4.84 3.82 -15.30
N GLN A 216 5.20 3.21 -14.17
CA GLN A 216 4.75 3.64 -12.84
C GLN A 216 3.22 3.65 -12.69
N LYS A 217 2.52 2.78 -13.43
CA LYS A 217 1.05 2.74 -13.43
C LYS A 217 0.51 1.65 -12.49
N LEU A 218 -0.38 2.08 -11.59
CA LEU A 218 -1.11 1.23 -10.66
C LEU A 218 -2.53 0.87 -11.13
N ASP A 219 -2.88 1.14 -12.39
CA ASP A 219 -4.19 0.77 -12.91
C ASP A 219 -4.35 -0.77 -12.98
N LYS A 220 -5.60 -1.23 -12.94
CA LYS A 220 -5.96 -2.66 -12.93
C LYS A 220 -5.40 -3.42 -14.14
N THR A 221 -5.37 -2.80 -15.32
CA THR A 221 -4.89 -3.44 -16.55
C THR A 221 -3.38 -3.66 -16.50
N THR A 222 -2.62 -2.69 -16.00
CA THR A 222 -1.17 -2.81 -15.84
C THR A 222 -0.82 -3.88 -14.81
N ARG A 223 -1.43 -3.83 -13.62
CA ARG A 223 -1.14 -4.78 -12.53
C ARG A 223 -1.68 -6.19 -12.78
N GLY A 224 -2.74 -6.32 -13.57
CA GLY A 224 -3.28 -7.62 -13.99
C GLY A 224 -2.41 -8.36 -15.01
N ASN A 225 -1.36 -7.73 -15.55
CA ASN A 225 -0.50 -8.32 -16.59
C ASN A 225 0.94 -8.52 -16.09
N PRO A 226 1.38 -9.78 -15.81
CA PRO A 226 2.74 -10.07 -15.36
C PRO A 226 3.86 -9.58 -16.30
N LYS A 227 3.59 -9.38 -17.60
CA LYS A 227 4.57 -8.78 -18.55
C LYS A 227 4.85 -7.30 -18.28
N LYS A 228 4.05 -6.66 -17.43
CA LYS A 228 4.19 -5.27 -16.98
C LYS A 228 4.87 -5.16 -15.62
N TYR A 229 5.26 -6.26 -14.98
CA TYR A 229 5.98 -6.20 -13.71
C TYR A 229 7.46 -5.87 -13.97
N THR A 230 8.04 -5.00 -13.14
CA THR A 230 9.43 -4.56 -13.29
C THR A 230 10.40 -5.52 -12.63
N LYS A 231 11.70 -5.38 -12.92
CA LYS A 231 12.76 -6.09 -12.17
C LYS A 231 12.71 -5.74 -10.68
N THR A 232 12.34 -4.50 -10.34
CA THR A 232 12.18 -4.00 -8.97
C THR A 232 11.14 -4.82 -8.20
N PHE A 233 9.97 -5.10 -8.78
CA PHE A 233 8.95 -5.96 -8.17
C PHE A 233 9.49 -7.33 -7.76
N TYR A 234 10.15 -8.02 -8.69
CA TYR A 234 10.71 -9.35 -8.41
C TYR A 234 11.86 -9.29 -7.41
N LYS A 235 12.71 -8.27 -7.47
CA LYS A 235 13.80 -8.04 -6.52
C LYS A 235 13.26 -7.82 -5.11
N PHE A 236 12.19 -7.02 -4.96
CA PHE A 236 11.54 -6.75 -3.68
C PHE A 236 10.93 -8.02 -3.10
N ALA A 237 10.09 -8.73 -3.88
CA ALA A 237 9.43 -9.95 -3.40
C ALA A 237 10.43 -11.04 -2.97
N ASN A 238 11.53 -11.22 -3.72
CA ASN A 238 12.58 -12.16 -3.36
C ASN A 238 13.34 -11.73 -2.10
N ALA A 239 13.53 -10.42 -1.88
CA ALA A 239 14.18 -9.90 -0.68
C ALA A 239 13.32 -10.13 0.58
N VAL A 240 12.01 -9.87 0.49
CA VAL A 240 11.05 -10.15 1.58
C VAL A 240 11.05 -11.65 1.89
N GLN A 241 10.90 -12.51 0.87
CA GLN A 241 10.92 -13.95 1.07
C GLN A 241 12.23 -14.42 1.72
N LYS A 242 13.38 -13.88 1.31
CA LYS A 242 14.66 -14.22 1.92
C LYS A 242 14.77 -13.76 3.37
N GLY A 243 14.21 -12.59 3.71
CA GLY A 243 14.10 -12.11 5.08
C GLY A 243 13.28 -13.07 5.96
N ILE A 244 12.10 -13.47 5.48
CA ILE A 244 11.24 -14.47 6.14
C ILE A 244 12.01 -15.77 6.37
N LYS A 245 12.68 -16.28 5.33
CA LYS A 245 13.47 -17.53 5.42
C LYS A 245 14.64 -17.44 6.40
N ASN A 246 15.26 -16.27 6.56
CA ASN A 246 16.42 -16.13 7.46
C ASN A 246 16.02 -16.00 8.93
N ALA A 247 14.74 -15.69 9.22
CA ALA A 247 14.22 -15.57 10.57
C ALA A 247 13.59 -16.89 11.09
N ASN A 248 13.37 -17.86 10.20
CA ASN A 248 12.74 -19.16 10.47
C ASN A 248 13.72 -20.31 10.20
#